data_AF-H0FYG9-F1
#
_entry.id   AF-H0FYG9-F1
#
_cell.length_a   1.000
_cell.length_b   1.000
_cell.length_c   1.000
_cell.angle_alpha   90.00
_cell.angle_beta   90.00
_cell.angle_gamma   90.00
#
_symmetry.space_group_name_H-M   'P 1'
#
loop_
_entity.id
_entity.type
_entity.pdbx_description
1 polymer ?
#
loop_
_entity_poly.entity_id
_entity_poly.type
_entity_poly.pdbx_seq_one_letter_code
_entity_poly.pdbx_strand_id
1 'polypeptide(L)'
;MLVTVEVLTIVLVAIATALALAHALELPGKLRLPKEQYLAMQAIYYPGFTIGGAAEPAALLLTAALLFLMPSGTTAFWLTVGAFAGLLAMHAAYWILTHPVNNFWLKDTQLGRTGARFFAFGAPRASAAADKEDWTALRDRWERSHVVRAVLGLVSLVLLATAIAL
;
A
#
# COMPACT_ATOMS: atom_id res chain seq x y z
N MET A 1 11.98 -24.49 8.99
CA MET A 1 11.17 -24.11 7.81
C MET A 1 10.10 -23.09 8.18
N LEU A 2 9.28 -23.33 9.21
CA LEU A 2 8.26 -22.37 9.65
C LEU A 2 8.86 -21.01 10.08
N VAL A 3 9.89 -21.00 10.91
CA VAL A 3 10.60 -19.78 11.35
C VAL A 3 11.09 -18.91 10.18
N THR A 4 11.61 -19.54 9.12
CA THR A 4 12.04 -18.80 7.92
C THR A 4 10.87 -18.11 7.24
N VAL A 5 9.71 -18.78 7.15
CA VAL A 5 8.50 -18.19 6.57
C VAL A 5 7.98 -17.07 7.45
N GLU A 6 7.98 -17.23 8.77
CA GLU A 6 7.57 -16.19 9.73
C GLU A 6 8.43 -14.93 9.60
N VAL A 7 9.76 -15.09 9.61
CA VAL A 7 10.72 -13.98 9.46
C VAL A 7 10.55 -13.28 8.11
N LEU A 8 10.44 -14.02 7.01
CA LEU A 8 10.22 -13.42 5.70
C LEU A 8 8.87 -12.68 5.63
N THR A 9 7.83 -13.26 6.21
CA THR A 9 6.49 -12.64 6.21
C THR A 9 6.49 -11.33 6.98
N ILE A 10 7.01 -11.31 8.21
CA ILE A 10 7.01 -10.10 9.03
C ILE A 10 7.88 -8.99 8.41
N VAL A 11 9.00 -9.34 7.77
CA VAL A 11 9.84 -8.37 7.05
C VAL A 11 9.07 -7.74 5.88
N LEU A 12 8.36 -8.53 5.07
CA LEU A 12 7.57 -7.99 3.96
C LEU A 12 6.40 -7.13 4.46
N VAL A 13 5.70 -7.56 5.52
CA VAL A 13 4.64 -6.77 6.16
C VAL A 13 5.19 -5.45 6.70
N ALA A 14 6.38 -5.48 7.32
CA ALA A 14 7.04 -4.28 7.82
C ALA A 14 7.42 -3.32 6.68
N ILE A 15 7.96 -3.82 5.56
CA ILE A 15 8.26 -2.99 4.38
C ILE A 15 6.99 -2.36 3.82
N ALA A 16 5.93 -3.15 3.58
CA ALA A 16 4.66 -2.64 3.07
C ALA A 16 4.06 -1.56 3.98
N THR A 17 4.09 -1.80 5.30
CA THR A 17 3.63 -0.86 6.33
C THR A 17 4.48 0.41 6.34
N ALA A 18 5.80 0.30 6.27
CA ALA A 18 6.71 1.44 6.27
C ALA A 18 6.47 2.37 5.07
N LEU A 19 6.24 1.81 3.87
CA LEU A 19 5.96 2.62 2.68
C LEU A 19 4.63 3.38 2.81
N ALA A 20 3.58 2.75 3.33
CA ALA A 20 2.30 3.40 3.57
C ALA A 20 2.39 4.44 4.70
N LEU A 21 3.09 4.12 5.78
CA LEU A 21 3.31 5.02 6.92
C LEU A 21 4.12 6.24 6.52
N ALA A 22 5.17 6.09 5.70
CA ALA A 22 5.94 7.20 5.17
C ALA A 22 5.04 8.20 4.43
N HIS A 23 4.18 7.72 3.53
CA HIS A 23 3.21 8.57 2.84
C HIS A 23 2.25 9.27 3.81
N ALA A 24 1.71 8.54 4.79
CA ALA A 24 0.80 9.10 5.78
C ALA A 24 1.45 10.20 6.63
N LEU A 25 2.72 10.04 6.99
CA LEU A 25 3.47 11.02 7.79
C LEU A 25 3.88 12.27 7.01
N GLU A 26 3.96 12.19 5.68
CA GLU A 26 4.22 13.35 4.83
C GLU A 26 2.99 14.27 4.70
N LEU A 27 1.79 13.77 5.01
CA LEU A 27 0.52 14.48 4.81
C LEU A 27 0.49 15.89 5.40
N PRO A 28 0.87 16.13 6.69
CA PRO A 28 0.83 17.49 7.25
C PRO A 28 1.77 18.45 6.51
N GLY A 29 2.90 17.95 6.01
CA GLY A 29 3.82 18.70 5.14
C GLY A 29 3.17 19.05 3.81
N LYS A 30 2.62 18.03 3.14
CA LYS A 30 1.99 18.14 1.83
C LYS A 30 0.79 19.07 1.80
N LEU A 31 -0.04 19.11 2.84
CA LEU A 31 -1.20 20.00 2.92
C LEU A 31 -0.84 21.49 2.91
N ARG A 32 0.41 21.83 3.25
CA ARG A 32 0.91 23.22 3.25
C ARG A 32 1.53 23.64 1.92
N LEU A 33 1.67 22.71 0.97
CA LEU A 33 2.27 23.00 -0.32
C LEU A 33 1.25 23.64 -1.27
N PRO A 34 1.66 24.64 -2.06
CA PRO A 34 0.90 25.05 -3.23
C PRO A 34 0.83 23.91 -4.26
N LYS A 35 -0.18 23.95 -5.13
CA LYS A 35 -0.49 22.90 -6.11
C LYS A 35 0.73 22.47 -6.92
N GLU A 36 1.49 23.44 -7.43
CA GLU A 36 2.63 23.19 -8.32
C GLU A 36 3.72 22.39 -7.60
N GLN A 37 3.99 22.73 -6.33
CA GLN A 37 4.98 22.02 -5.51
C GLN A 37 4.50 20.63 -5.12
N TYR A 38 3.21 20.48 -4.81
CA TYR A 38 2.62 19.17 -4.53
C TYR A 38 2.76 18.24 -5.74
N LEU A 39 2.36 18.70 -6.93
CA LEU A 39 2.45 17.93 -8.18
C LEU A 39 3.91 17.57 -8.52
N ALA A 40 4.83 18.53 -8.39
CA ALA A 40 6.25 18.29 -8.65
C ALA A 40 6.84 17.20 -7.74
N MET A 41 6.43 17.17 -6.47
CA MET A 41 6.94 16.18 -5.52
C MET A 41 6.38 14.78 -5.77
N GLN A 42 5.21 14.62 -6.36
CA GLN A 42 4.59 13.29 -6.53
C GLN A 42 5.42 12.33 -7.40
N ALA A 43 6.22 12.85 -8.33
CA ALA A 43 7.06 12.00 -9.18
C ALA A 43 8.16 11.25 -8.41
N ILE A 44 8.57 11.72 -7.21
CA ILE A 44 9.67 11.12 -6.44
C ILE A 44 9.39 9.68 -6.00
N TYR A 45 8.12 9.29 -5.92
CA TYR A 45 7.73 7.95 -5.51
C TYR A 45 7.99 6.91 -6.60
N TYR A 46 8.06 7.33 -7.87
CA TYR A 46 8.38 6.44 -8.97
C TYR A 46 9.90 6.43 -9.25
N PRO A 47 10.53 5.26 -9.52
CA PRO A 47 9.95 3.91 -9.48
C PRO A 47 10.07 3.25 -8.10
N GLY A 48 10.81 3.83 -7.15
CA GLY A 48 11.23 3.19 -5.91
C GLY A 48 10.06 2.62 -5.08
N PHE A 49 9.01 3.40 -4.86
CA PHE A 49 7.83 2.96 -4.12
C PHE A 49 6.97 1.98 -4.94
N THR A 50 7.05 2.02 -6.27
CA THR A 50 6.37 1.01 -7.12
C THR A 50 7.06 -0.34 -6.98
N ILE A 51 8.39 -0.37 -6.99
CA ILE A 51 9.18 -1.59 -6.81
C ILE A 51 9.02 -2.11 -5.37
N GLY A 52 9.21 -1.25 -4.38
CA GLY A 52 9.03 -1.60 -2.97
C GLY A 52 7.59 -2.03 -2.64
N GLY A 53 6.61 -1.47 -3.35
CA GLY A 53 5.19 -1.83 -3.22
C GLY A 53 4.90 -3.30 -3.54
N ALA A 54 5.79 -4.01 -4.26
CA ALA A 54 5.67 -5.46 -4.47
C ALA A 54 5.76 -6.27 -3.16
N ALA A 55 6.30 -5.68 -2.09
CA ALA A 55 6.28 -6.30 -0.77
C ALA A 55 4.86 -6.54 -0.24
N GLU A 56 3.88 -5.71 -0.60
CA GLU A 56 2.50 -5.84 -0.12
C GLU A 56 1.80 -7.12 -0.63
N PRO A 57 1.70 -7.39 -1.96
CA PRO A 57 1.12 -8.64 -2.43
C PRO A 57 1.95 -9.87 -2.00
N ALA A 58 3.28 -9.74 -1.93
CA ALA A 58 4.14 -10.83 -1.46
C ALA A 58 3.89 -11.15 0.04
N ALA A 59 3.73 -10.14 0.88
CA ALA A 59 3.35 -10.28 2.28
C ALA A 59 1.99 -10.95 2.44
N LEU A 60 1.00 -10.56 1.63
CA LEU A 60 -0.33 -11.15 1.66
C LEU A 60 -0.29 -12.66 1.33
N LEU A 61 0.46 -13.04 0.29
CA LEU A 61 0.64 -14.44 -0.11
C LEU A 61 1.38 -15.26 0.95
N LEU A 62 2.46 -14.74 1.54
CA LEU A 62 3.18 -15.44 2.60
C LEU A 62 2.37 -15.54 3.90
N THR A 63 1.58 -14.52 4.24
CA THR A 63 0.67 -14.58 5.39
C THR A 63 -0.40 -15.66 5.19
N ALA A 64 -0.93 -15.79 3.96
CA ALA A 64 -1.81 -16.91 3.62
C ALA A 64 -1.09 -18.26 3.78
N ALA A 65 0.14 -18.38 3.28
CA ALA A 65 0.95 -19.59 3.45
C ALA A 65 1.16 -19.94 4.94
N LEU A 66 1.44 -18.96 5.80
CA LEU A 66 1.54 -19.17 7.25
C LEU A 66 0.25 -19.74 7.85
N LEU A 67 -0.91 -19.22 7.46
CA LEU A 67 -2.21 -19.74 7.92
C LEU A 67 -2.42 -21.22 7.58
N PHE A 68 -1.91 -21.68 6.42
CA PHE A 68 -1.97 -23.09 6.04
C PHE A 68 -0.97 -23.97 6.80
N LEU A 69 0.13 -23.40 7.26
CA LEU A 69 1.22 -24.15 7.91
C LEU A 69 1.06 -24.23 9.44
N MET A 70 0.31 -23.31 10.05
CA MET A 70 0.19 -23.22 11.50
C MET A 70 -1.02 -24.00 12.05
N PRO A 71 -0.98 -24.50 13.30
CA PRO A 71 -2.11 -25.21 13.90
C PRO A 71 -3.34 -24.32 14.04
N SER A 72 -4.44 -24.74 13.42
CA SER A 72 -5.73 -24.05 13.51
C SER A 72 -6.29 -24.06 14.93
N GLY A 73 -7.04 -23.02 15.29
CA GLY A 73 -7.71 -22.92 16.60
C GLY A 73 -6.85 -22.37 17.74
N THR A 74 -5.57 -22.12 17.51
CA THR A 74 -4.67 -21.45 18.47
C THR A 74 -4.89 -19.94 18.49
N THR A 75 -4.46 -19.26 19.57
CA THR A 75 -4.46 -17.79 19.64
C THR A 75 -3.61 -17.19 18.51
N ALA A 76 -2.42 -17.75 18.26
CA ALA A 76 -1.54 -17.32 17.17
C ALA A 76 -2.26 -17.42 15.80
N PHE A 77 -3.01 -18.49 15.55
CA PHE A 77 -3.77 -18.66 14.31
C PHE A 77 -4.77 -17.52 14.10
N TRP A 78 -5.59 -17.19 15.11
CA TRP A 78 -6.58 -16.13 14.98
C TRP A 78 -5.97 -14.72 14.86
N LEU A 79 -4.84 -14.48 15.51
CA LEU A 79 -4.06 -13.25 15.32
C LEU A 79 -3.54 -13.14 13.88
N THR A 80 -3.00 -14.22 13.31
CA THR A 80 -2.56 -14.27 11.90
C THR A 80 -3.74 -14.09 10.94
N VAL A 81 -4.94 -14.62 11.25
CA VAL A 81 -6.16 -14.38 10.46
C VAL A 81 -6.51 -12.89 10.45
N GLY A 82 -6.47 -12.24 11.62
CA GLY A 82 -6.67 -10.80 11.74
C GLY A 82 -5.64 -10.00 10.94
N ALA A 83 -4.36 -10.39 11.02
CA ALA A 83 -3.30 -9.77 10.23
C ALA A 83 -3.53 -9.92 8.73
N PHE A 84 -3.90 -11.11 8.26
CA PHE A 84 -4.24 -11.38 6.87
C PHE A 84 -5.43 -10.53 6.39
N ALA A 85 -6.51 -10.45 7.18
CA ALA A 85 -7.68 -9.63 6.85
C ALA A 85 -7.32 -8.14 6.73
N GLY A 86 -6.49 -7.61 7.64
CA GLY A 86 -6.00 -6.24 7.57
C GLY A 86 -5.12 -5.97 6.35
N LEU A 87 -4.24 -6.91 5.99
CA LEU A 87 -3.39 -6.82 4.78
C LEU A 87 -4.24 -6.88 3.51
N LEU A 88 -5.26 -7.74 3.48
CA LEU A 88 -6.18 -7.83 2.36
C LEU A 88 -6.96 -6.52 2.20
N ALA A 89 -7.42 -5.92 3.30
CA ALA A 89 -8.08 -4.62 3.28
C ALA A 89 -7.12 -3.49 2.84
N MET A 90 -5.86 -3.52 3.30
CA MET A 90 -4.82 -2.58 2.87
C MET A 90 -4.58 -2.68 1.35
N HIS A 91 -4.52 -3.90 0.83
CA HIS A 91 -4.35 -4.16 -0.60
C HIS A 91 -5.56 -3.72 -1.42
N ALA A 92 -6.78 -3.98 -0.92
CA ALA A 92 -8.00 -3.50 -1.55
C ALA A 92 -8.06 -1.97 -1.58
N ALA A 93 -7.65 -1.30 -0.49
CA ALA A 93 -7.60 0.16 -0.43
C ALA A 93 -6.67 0.76 -1.49
N TYR A 94 -5.54 0.11 -1.81
CA TYR A 94 -4.71 0.52 -2.94
C TYR A 94 -5.49 0.54 -4.24
N TRP A 95 -6.10 -0.59 -4.60
CA TRP A 95 -6.79 -0.73 -5.89
C TRP A 95 -8.03 0.15 -6.00
N ILE A 96 -8.77 0.35 -4.91
CA ILE A 96 -10.02 1.09 -4.91
C ILE A 96 -9.77 2.60 -4.78
N LEU A 97 -8.78 3.03 -3.99
CA LEU A 97 -8.61 4.44 -3.62
C LEU A 97 -7.35 5.08 -4.23
N THR A 98 -6.20 4.39 -4.19
CA THR A 98 -4.91 4.96 -4.62
C THR A 98 -4.67 4.79 -6.12
N HIS A 99 -4.81 3.57 -6.64
CA HIS A 99 -4.47 3.21 -8.01
C HIS A 99 -5.19 4.08 -9.05
N PRO A 100 -6.52 4.34 -8.94
CA PRO A 100 -7.25 5.04 -9.99
C PRO A 100 -6.81 6.49 -10.22
N VAL A 101 -6.15 7.12 -9.24
CA VAL A 101 -5.66 8.51 -9.35
C VAL A 101 -4.17 8.59 -9.66
N ASN A 102 -3.42 7.47 -9.64
CA ASN A 102 -1.97 7.49 -9.88
C ASN A 102 -1.58 8.01 -11.27
N ASN A 103 -2.42 7.81 -12.29
CA ASN A 103 -2.17 8.36 -13.62
C ASN A 103 -2.14 9.89 -13.64
N PHE A 104 -2.95 10.54 -12.80
CA PHE A 104 -2.95 12.00 -12.70
C PHE A 104 -1.60 12.51 -12.15
N TRP A 105 -1.03 11.82 -11.17
CA TRP A 105 0.25 12.18 -10.56
C TRP A 105 1.45 11.90 -11.45
N LEU A 106 1.37 10.86 -12.30
CA LEU A 106 2.48 10.41 -13.14
C LEU A 106 2.39 10.89 -14.59
N LYS A 107 1.44 11.77 -14.93
CA LYS A 107 1.18 12.20 -16.32
C LYS A 107 2.37 12.84 -17.02
N ASP A 108 3.21 13.56 -16.26
CA ASP A 108 4.41 14.23 -16.76
C ASP A 108 5.69 13.40 -16.49
N THR A 109 5.55 12.16 -16.02
CA THR A 109 6.66 11.26 -15.71
C THR A 109 6.91 10.28 -16.85
N GLN A 110 8.17 10.13 -17.27
CA GLN A 110 8.53 9.10 -18.25
C GLN A 110 8.51 7.70 -17.60
N LEU A 111 7.42 6.98 -17.82
CA LEU A 111 7.25 5.62 -17.30
C LEU A 111 7.98 4.59 -18.16
N GLY A 112 8.61 3.63 -17.49
CA GLY A 112 9.10 2.42 -18.16
C GLY A 112 7.92 1.57 -18.66
N ARG A 113 8.15 0.68 -19.64
CA ARG A 113 7.09 -0.10 -20.29
C ARG A 113 6.19 -0.88 -19.31
N THR A 114 6.80 -1.48 -18.28
CA THR A 114 6.06 -2.23 -17.25
C THR A 114 5.26 -1.31 -16.35
N GLY A 115 5.84 -0.18 -15.90
CA GLY A 115 5.14 0.83 -15.10
C GLY A 115 3.95 1.43 -15.84
N ALA A 116 4.13 1.79 -17.12
CA ALA A 116 3.06 2.31 -17.96
C ALA A 116 1.88 1.35 -18.07
N ARG A 117 2.13 0.05 -18.28
CA ARG A 117 1.08 -0.99 -18.31
C ARG A 117 0.39 -1.14 -16.96
N PHE A 118 1.16 -1.12 -15.88
CA PHE A 118 0.63 -1.27 -14.53
C PHE A 118 -0.31 -0.13 -14.14
N PHE A 119 0.06 1.13 -14.41
CA PHE A 119 -0.80 2.28 -14.11
C PHE A 119 -1.97 2.43 -15.10
N ALA A 120 -1.83 1.95 -16.33
CA ALA A 120 -2.94 1.88 -17.28
C ALA A 120 -3.97 0.78 -16.95
N PHE A 121 -3.57 -0.28 -16.23
CA PHE A 121 -4.47 -1.37 -15.88
C PHE A 121 -5.52 -0.92 -14.86
N GLY A 122 -6.81 -1.09 -15.16
CA GLY A 122 -7.89 -0.68 -14.26
C GLY A 122 -8.08 0.84 -14.18
N ALA A 123 -7.26 1.63 -14.88
CA ALA A 123 -7.53 3.04 -15.11
C ALA A 123 -8.80 3.13 -15.98
N PRO A 124 -9.88 3.76 -15.50
CA PRO A 124 -11.04 3.99 -16.36
C PRO A 124 -10.60 4.86 -17.56
N ARG A 125 -11.48 5.07 -18.54
CA ARG A 125 -11.42 6.20 -19.50
C ARG A 125 -11.39 7.60 -18.82
N ALA A 126 -11.15 7.64 -17.50
CA ALA A 126 -11.11 8.75 -16.58
C ALA A 126 -9.81 9.56 -16.62
N SER A 127 -8.81 9.23 -17.44
CA SER A 127 -7.67 10.17 -17.62
C SER A 127 -8.16 11.55 -18.09
N ALA A 128 -9.18 11.59 -18.96
CA ALA A 128 -9.83 12.83 -19.39
C ALA A 128 -10.85 13.41 -18.38
N ALA A 129 -11.28 12.63 -17.38
CA ALA A 129 -12.21 13.08 -16.33
C ALA A 129 -11.47 13.59 -15.09
N ALA A 130 -10.33 12.99 -14.73
CA ALA A 130 -9.47 13.41 -13.62
C ALA A 130 -8.85 14.80 -13.87
N ASP A 131 -8.54 15.15 -15.13
CA ASP A 131 -8.11 16.51 -15.48
C ASP A 131 -9.24 17.55 -15.34
N LYS A 132 -10.50 17.12 -15.25
CA LYS A 132 -11.66 17.99 -14.95
C LYS A 132 -12.04 17.98 -13.47
N GLU A 133 -11.51 17.03 -12.70
CA GLU A 133 -11.77 16.91 -11.26
C GLU A 133 -10.89 17.91 -10.50
N ASP A 134 -11.39 18.44 -9.39
CA ASP A 134 -10.58 19.33 -8.56
C ASP A 134 -9.36 18.56 -8.03
N TRP A 135 -8.16 19.10 -8.29
CA TRP A 135 -6.90 18.50 -7.86
C TRP A 135 -6.86 18.29 -6.34
N THR A 136 -7.56 19.12 -5.56
CA THR A 136 -7.64 18.95 -4.11
C THR A 136 -8.43 17.71 -3.72
N ALA A 137 -9.48 17.36 -4.45
CA ALA A 137 -10.25 16.15 -4.23
C ALA A 137 -9.41 14.90 -4.56
N LEU A 138 -8.66 14.95 -5.67
CA LEU A 138 -7.71 13.89 -6.04
C LEU A 138 -6.62 13.72 -4.98
N ARG A 139 -6.02 14.83 -4.52
CA ARG A 139 -5.05 14.84 -3.41
C ARG A 139 -5.65 14.19 -2.18
N ASP A 140 -6.78 14.71 -1.70
CA ASP A 140 -7.38 14.28 -0.44
C ASP A 140 -7.74 12.79 -0.48
N ARG A 141 -8.24 12.29 -1.61
CA ARG A 141 -8.48 10.85 -1.81
C ARG A 141 -7.18 10.05 -1.72
N TRP A 142 -6.15 10.47 -2.46
CA TRP A 142 -4.87 9.78 -2.49
C TRP A 142 -4.21 9.76 -1.11
N GLU A 143 -4.11 10.91 -0.45
CA GLU A 143 -3.53 11.05 0.88
C GLU A 143 -4.28 10.25 1.96
N ARG A 144 -5.62 10.35 2.00
CA ARG A 144 -6.44 9.56 2.94
C ARG A 144 -6.28 8.07 2.69
N SER A 145 -6.13 7.64 1.43
CA SER A 145 -5.89 6.23 1.12
C SER A 145 -4.60 5.73 1.76
N HIS A 146 -3.52 6.54 1.77
CA HIS A 146 -2.28 6.17 2.43
C HIS A 146 -2.39 6.13 3.94
N VAL A 147 -3.14 7.06 4.56
CA VAL A 147 -3.42 7.01 6.00
C VAL A 147 -4.18 5.74 6.37
N VAL A 148 -5.25 5.40 5.62
CA VAL A 148 -6.01 4.16 5.84
C VAL A 148 -5.10 2.93 5.73
N ARG A 149 -4.26 2.89 4.68
CA ARG A 149 -3.30 1.79 4.48
C ARG A 149 -2.25 1.71 5.58
N ALA A 150 -1.76 2.84 6.09
CA ALA A 150 -0.80 2.86 7.18
C ALA A 150 -1.40 2.28 8.47
N VAL A 151 -2.66 2.64 8.80
CA VAL A 151 -3.36 2.09 9.96
C VAL A 151 -3.58 0.59 9.81
N LEU A 152 -4.08 0.15 8.66
CA LEU A 152 -4.32 -1.28 8.38
C LEU A 152 -3.01 -2.08 8.45
N GLY A 153 -1.94 -1.58 7.82
CA GLY A 153 -0.62 -2.20 7.86
C GLY A 153 -0.05 -2.29 9.26
N LEU A 154 -0.12 -1.22 10.06
CA LEU A 154 0.36 -1.21 11.45
C LEU A 154 -0.40 -2.21 12.33
N VAL A 155 -1.73 -2.26 12.22
CA VAL A 155 -2.55 -3.24 12.94
C VAL A 155 -2.15 -4.66 12.53
N SER A 156 -2.05 -4.93 11.23
CA SER A 156 -1.61 -6.24 10.73
C SER A 156 -0.21 -6.62 11.19
N LEU A 157 0.73 -5.68 11.20
CA LEU A 157 2.10 -5.89 11.67
C LEU A 157 2.12 -6.25 13.15
N VAL A 158 1.38 -5.52 14.00
CA VAL A 158 1.29 -5.81 15.43
C VAL A 158 0.66 -7.18 15.68
N LEU A 159 -0.43 -7.50 14.99
CA LEU A 159 -1.10 -8.80 15.12
C LEU A 159 -0.16 -9.95 14.72
N LEU A 160 0.52 -9.83 13.58
CA LEU A 160 1.46 -10.85 13.10
C LEU A 160 2.69 -10.98 14.02
N ALA A 161 3.27 -9.86 14.46
CA ALA A 161 4.38 -9.87 15.40
C ALA A 161 3.99 -10.54 16.73
N THR A 162 2.80 -10.27 17.23
CA THR A 162 2.26 -10.92 18.42
C THR A 162 2.06 -12.41 18.19
N ALA A 163 1.50 -12.81 17.05
CA ALA A 163 1.28 -14.21 16.71
C ALA A 163 2.57 -15.03 16.66
N ILE A 164 3.66 -14.46 16.10
CA ILE A 164 4.97 -15.10 15.99
C ILE A 164 5.66 -15.22 17.37
N ALA A 165 5.33 -14.34 18.31
CA ALA A 165 5.93 -14.33 19.64
C ALA A 165 5.25 -15.28 20.64
N LEU A 166 4.10 -15.89 20.29
CA LEU A 166 3.34 -16.85 21.09
C LEU A 166 3.73 -18.29 20.77
#